data_AF-A0A7W0RM43-F1
#
_entry.id   AF-A0A7W0RM43-F1
#
_cell.length_a   1.000
_cell.length_b   1.000
_cell.length_c   1.000
_cell.angle_alpha   90.00
_cell.angle_beta   90.00
_cell.angle_gamma   90.00
#
_symmetry.space_group_name_H-M   'P 1'
#
loop_
_entity.id
_entity.type
_entity.pdbx_description
1 polymer ?
#
loop_
_entity_poly.entity_id
_entity_poly.type
_entity_poly.pdbx_seq_one_letter_code
_entity_poly.pdbx_strand_id
1 'polypeptide(L)'
;MSVGIGSLSVLGSMRGSYAISGFNYDEAMRTAVWTLAVPVDQDRLTITLDGDDASDGVEGASYGGEYLAGGDAEMSLDVLFGDVDGDGNVNLIDALLQRGRNGTSDIWSDINGDGTVNLLDALLLRGRNGTTIW
;
A
#
# COMPACT_ATOMS: atom_id res chain seq x y z
N MET A 1 18.09 6.57 17.41
CA MET A 1 16.87 6.30 16.62
C MET A 1 16.93 7.20 15.40
N SER A 2 17.61 6.77 14.34
CA SER A 2 17.65 7.48 13.07
C SER A 2 16.91 6.66 12.01
N VAL A 3 15.70 7.08 11.68
CA VAL A 3 14.98 6.52 10.53
C VAL A 3 15.60 7.12 9.26
N GLY A 4 15.98 6.27 8.31
CA GLY A 4 16.62 6.69 7.06
C GLY A 4 15.94 6.11 5.82
N ILE A 5 16.44 6.51 4.65
CA ILE A 5 15.95 6.00 3.36
C ILE A 5 16.07 4.47 3.26
N GLY A 6 17.11 3.88 3.87
CA GLY A 6 17.36 2.44 3.88
C GLY A 6 16.52 1.65 4.88
N SER A 7 15.86 2.33 5.83
CA SER A 7 15.05 1.65 6.85
C SER A 7 13.76 1.04 6.29
N LEU A 8 13.34 1.41 5.07
CA LEU A 8 12.16 0.85 4.43
C LEU A 8 12.56 0.03 3.20
N SER A 9 12.09 -1.21 3.14
CA SER A 9 12.09 -2.02 1.92
C SER A 9 10.66 -2.31 1.46
N VAL A 10 10.46 -2.31 0.15
CA VAL A 10 9.16 -2.60 -0.48
C VAL A 10 9.36 -3.61 -1.60
N LEU A 11 8.67 -4.74 -1.49
CA LEU A 11 8.75 -5.86 -2.43
C LEU A 11 7.35 -6.18 -2.95
N GLY A 12 7.17 -6.17 -4.27
CA GLY A 12 5.97 -6.67 -4.93
C GLY A 12 6.11 -8.13 -5.34
N SER A 13 5.03 -8.90 -5.22
CA SER A 13 4.96 -10.28 -5.71
C SER A 13 5.05 -10.37 -7.23
N MET A 14 4.60 -9.33 -7.96
CA MET A 14 4.61 -9.28 -9.42
C MET A 14 5.81 -8.53 -10.00
N ARG A 15 6.14 -7.35 -9.45
CA ARG A 15 7.19 -6.47 -10.01
C ARG A 15 8.56 -6.67 -9.38
N GLY A 16 8.64 -7.33 -8.23
CA GLY A 16 9.86 -7.37 -7.41
C GLY A 16 10.04 -6.09 -6.60
N SER A 17 11.27 -5.68 -6.33
CA SER A 17 11.55 -4.53 -5.45
C SER A 17 11.11 -3.19 -6.04
N TYR A 18 10.43 -2.37 -5.23
CA TYR A 18 10.11 -0.99 -5.53
C TYR A 18 11.23 -0.09 -5.00
N ALA A 19 11.96 0.55 -5.91
CA ALA A 19 12.99 1.49 -5.54
C ALA A 19 12.42 2.75 -4.87
N ILE A 20 13.09 3.25 -3.84
CA ILE A 20 12.79 4.55 -3.22
C ILE A 20 13.52 5.66 -3.97
N SER A 21 12.81 6.72 -4.34
CA SER A 21 13.35 7.90 -5.02
C SER A 21 13.48 9.12 -4.11
N GLY A 22 12.81 9.13 -2.95
CA GLY A 22 12.86 10.24 -2.00
C GLY A 22 12.54 9.80 -0.58
N PHE A 23 13.07 10.56 0.39
CA PHE A 23 12.86 10.35 1.82
C PHE A 23 12.80 11.69 2.55
N ASN A 24 11.87 11.83 3.49
CA ASN A 24 11.78 12.95 4.42
C ASN A 24 11.34 12.45 5.80
N TYR A 25 12.03 12.90 6.85
CA TYR A 25 11.66 12.62 8.23
C TYR A 25 11.35 13.92 8.97
N ASP A 26 10.15 14.02 9.53
CA ASP A 26 9.79 15.07 10.47
C ASP A 26 10.03 14.56 11.90
N GLU A 27 11.08 15.07 12.53
CA GLU A 27 11.46 14.71 13.91
C GLU A 27 10.43 15.16 14.95
N ALA A 28 9.77 16.30 14.71
CA ALA A 28 8.78 16.85 15.65
C ALA A 28 7.50 16.00 15.64
N MET A 29 7.09 15.53 14.47
CA MET A 29 5.90 14.68 14.29
C MET A 29 6.23 13.18 14.32
N ARG A 30 7.51 12.80 14.37
CA ARG A 30 7.99 11.41 14.22
C ARG A 30 7.39 10.71 13.00
N THR A 31 7.29 11.44 11.90
CA THR A 31 6.66 10.96 10.66
C THR A 31 7.72 10.85 9.57
N ALA A 32 7.90 9.64 9.06
CA ALA A 32 8.78 9.38 7.92
C ALA A 32 7.95 9.15 6.65
N VAL A 33 8.41 9.73 5.54
CA VAL A 33 7.76 9.65 4.23
C VAL A 33 8.79 9.16 3.22
N TRP A 34 8.52 8.01 2.61
CA TRP A 34 9.28 7.47 1.48
C TRP A 34 8.47 7.63 0.21
N THR A 35 9.12 8.04 -0.88
CA THR A 35 8.52 8.17 -2.21
C THR A 35 9.02 7.06 -3.10
N LEU A 36 8.12 6.23 -3.64
CA LEU A 36 8.47 5.19 -4.60
C LEU A 36 8.88 5.81 -5.94
N ALA A 37 9.88 5.24 -6.60
CA ALA A 37 10.37 5.69 -7.90
C ALA A 37 9.37 5.48 -9.04
N VAL A 38 8.43 4.55 -8.84
CA VAL A 38 7.36 4.22 -9.78
C VAL A 38 6.03 4.10 -9.04
N PRO A 39 4.90 4.40 -9.69
CA PRO A 39 3.58 4.08 -9.16
C PRO A 39 3.42 2.58 -8.89
N VAL A 40 2.54 2.26 -7.94
CA VAL A 40 2.11 0.89 -7.68
C VAL A 40 0.91 0.60 -8.58
N ASP A 41 1.06 -0.39 -9.45
CA ASP A 41 -0.01 -0.90 -10.30
C ASP A 41 -0.63 -2.13 -9.61
N GLN A 42 -1.12 -3.13 -10.37
CA GLN A 42 -1.60 -4.38 -9.79
C GLN A 42 -0.43 -5.17 -9.17
N ASP A 43 -0.38 -5.25 -7.83
CA ASP A 43 0.68 -5.94 -7.09
C ASP A 43 0.30 -6.18 -5.63
N ARG A 44 0.89 -7.20 -5.02
CA ARG A 44 0.86 -7.44 -3.57
C ARG A 44 2.20 -7.02 -2.99
N LEU A 45 2.19 -5.97 -2.18
CA LEU A 45 3.39 -5.41 -1.59
C LEU A 45 3.62 -5.96 -0.20
N THR A 46 4.82 -6.45 0.07
CA THR A 46 5.39 -6.58 1.41
C THR A 46 6.22 -5.34 1.68
N ILE A 47 5.86 -4.62 2.73
CA ILE A 47 6.53 -3.40 3.19
C ILE A 47 7.16 -3.73 4.54
N THR A 48 8.47 -3.63 4.61
CA THR A 48 9.24 -3.93 5.82
C THR A 48 9.94 -2.67 6.28
N LEU A 49 9.65 -2.26 7.50
CA LEU A 49 10.39 -1.24 8.23
C LEU A 49 11.38 -1.96 9.14
N ASP A 50 12.66 -1.80 8.85
CA ASP A 50 13.76 -2.42 9.58
C ASP A 50 13.80 -1.90 11.03
N GLY A 51 13.78 -2.86 11.96
CA GLY A 51 13.72 -2.60 13.39
C GLY A 51 14.87 -3.23 14.19
N ASP A 52 15.57 -4.21 13.63
CA ASP A 52 16.74 -4.83 14.27
C ASP A 52 17.93 -3.86 14.15
N ASP A 53 18.86 -3.90 15.11
CA ASP A 53 20.14 -3.29 14.81
C ASP A 53 21.40 -4.03 15.25
N ALA A 54 22.31 -4.08 14.28
CA ALA A 54 23.74 -3.96 14.52
C ALA A 54 24.41 -2.87 13.62
N SER A 55 23.71 -2.16 12.72
CA SER A 55 24.28 -1.12 11.85
C SER A 55 23.40 0.08 11.37
N ASP A 56 22.06 0.03 11.28
CA ASP A 56 21.15 1.11 10.80
C ASP A 56 19.66 1.09 11.24
N GLY A 57 19.25 0.25 12.19
CA GLY A 57 17.93 0.20 12.82
C GLY A 57 17.64 1.22 13.94
N VAL A 58 16.39 1.21 14.40
CA VAL A 58 15.83 2.27 15.26
C VAL A 58 16.13 2.04 16.75
N GLU A 59 17.41 1.98 17.12
CA GLU A 59 17.84 1.83 18.51
C GLU A 59 17.65 3.14 19.31
N GLY A 60 17.09 3.09 20.52
CA GLY A 60 17.20 4.19 21.50
C GLY A 60 15.93 4.64 22.25
N ALA A 61 14.77 4.02 22.04
CA ALA A 61 13.63 4.25 22.94
C ALA A 61 13.72 3.31 24.15
N SER A 62 14.28 3.80 25.26
CA SER A 62 14.24 3.11 26.56
C SER A 62 13.19 3.74 27.48
N TYR A 63 12.39 2.90 28.14
CA TYR A 63 11.62 3.28 29.32
C TYR A 63 12.05 2.37 30.47
N GLY A 64 12.70 2.93 31.50
CA GLY A 64 13.10 2.18 32.69
C GLY A 64 14.38 1.33 32.55
N GLY A 65 15.22 1.56 31.53
CA GLY A 65 16.50 0.83 31.37
C GLY A 65 16.39 -0.49 30.62
N GLU A 66 15.21 -0.84 30.14
CA GLU A 66 15.01 -1.94 29.19
C GLU A 66 14.92 -1.37 27.76
N TYR A 67 15.54 -2.08 26.81
CA TYR A 67 15.40 -1.80 25.39
C TYR A 67 14.07 -2.39 24.93
N LEU A 68 13.29 -1.63 24.15
CA LEU A 68 12.14 -2.18 23.46
C LEU A 68 12.67 -3.15 22.39
N ALA A 69 12.61 -4.45 22.67
CA ALA A 69 12.88 -5.49 21.69
C ALA A 69 11.77 -5.46 20.63
N GLY A 70 12.00 -4.74 19.53
CA GLY A 70 11.12 -4.74 18.37
C GLY A 70 11.96 -4.98 17.14
N GLY A 71 11.91 -6.20 16.59
CA GLY A 71 12.48 -6.48 15.27
C GLY A 71 11.66 -5.80 14.17
N ASP A 72 11.90 -6.21 12.93
CA ASP A 72 11.27 -5.62 11.75
C ASP A 72 9.74 -5.59 11.85
N ALA A 73 9.17 -4.45 11.44
CA ALA A 73 7.74 -4.31 11.26
C ALA A 73 7.39 -4.58 9.81
N GLU A 74 6.62 -5.64 9.56
CA GLU A 74 6.14 -6.01 8.24
C GLU A 74 4.64 -5.72 8.10
N MET A 75 4.25 -5.16 6.95
CA MET A 75 2.86 -4.97 6.56
C MET A 75 2.67 -5.36 5.10
N SER A 76 1.46 -5.80 4.75
CA SER A 76 1.07 -6.06 3.37
C SER A 76 0.11 -5.01 2.83
N LEU A 77 0.27 -4.67 1.56
CA LEU A 77 -0.65 -3.81 0.81
C LEU A 77 -0.98 -4.46 -0.53
N ASP A 78 -2.25 -4.81 -0.71
CA ASP A 78 -2.76 -5.37 -1.96
C ASP A 78 -3.37 -4.25 -2.81
N VAL A 79 -2.93 -4.15 -4.06
CA VAL A 79 -3.46 -3.20 -5.04
C VAL A 79 -4.04 -3.96 -6.22
N LEU A 80 -5.38 -3.99 -6.32
CA LEU A 80 -6.10 -4.55 -7.45
C LEU A 80 -7.27 -3.65 -7.84
N PHE A 81 -7.07 -2.83 -8.87
CA PHE A 81 -8.11 -1.89 -9.30
C PHE A 81 -9.34 -2.63 -9.84
N GLY A 82 -10.51 -2.35 -9.26
CA GLY A 82 -11.77 -2.98 -9.62
C GLY A 82 -12.14 -4.18 -8.74
N ASP A 83 -11.32 -4.54 -7.78
CA ASP A 83 -11.69 -5.46 -6.70
C ASP A 83 -12.40 -4.65 -5.60
N VAL A 84 -13.74 -4.62 -5.69
CA VAL A 84 -14.62 -3.74 -4.91
C VAL A 84 -14.98 -4.36 -3.56
N ASP A 85 -14.98 -5.70 -3.46
CA ASP A 85 -15.16 -6.42 -2.20
C ASP A 85 -13.84 -6.83 -1.51
N GLY A 86 -12.71 -6.73 -2.20
CA GLY A 86 -11.38 -7.01 -1.65
C GLY A 86 -11.09 -8.50 -1.55
N ASP A 87 -11.73 -9.34 -2.37
CA ASP A 87 -11.53 -10.79 -2.35
C ASP A 87 -10.30 -11.26 -3.14
N GLY A 88 -9.63 -10.34 -3.83
CA GLY A 88 -8.46 -10.58 -4.67
C GLY A 88 -8.78 -10.94 -6.12
N ASN A 89 -10.05 -10.90 -6.54
CA ASN A 89 -10.50 -11.28 -7.89
C ASN A 89 -11.52 -10.30 -8.44
N VAL A 90 -11.18 -9.64 -9.55
CA VAL A 90 -12.15 -8.78 -10.26
C VAL A 90 -13.14 -9.64 -11.03
N ASN A 91 -14.39 -9.67 -10.58
CA ASN A 91 -15.43 -10.54 -11.12
C ASN A 91 -16.83 -9.87 -11.16
N LEU A 92 -17.87 -10.68 -11.37
CA LEU A 92 -19.24 -10.20 -11.48
C LEU A 92 -19.76 -9.57 -10.17
N ILE A 93 -19.28 -10.04 -9.01
CA ILE A 93 -19.67 -9.53 -7.70
C ILE A 93 -19.25 -8.06 -7.57
N ASP A 94 -18.02 -7.72 -7.96
CA ASP A 94 -17.54 -6.33 -7.99
C ASP A 94 -18.41 -5.44 -8.86
N ALA A 95 -18.81 -5.95 -10.04
CA ALA A 95 -19.66 -5.20 -10.95
C ALA A 95 -21.05 -4.95 -10.38
N LEU A 96 -21.59 -5.90 -9.60
CA LEU A 96 -22.86 -5.74 -8.93
C LEU A 96 -22.76 -4.72 -7.77
N LEU A 97 -21.66 -4.74 -7.02
CA LEU A 97 -21.40 -3.81 -5.92
C LEU A 97 -21.19 -2.38 -6.43
N GLN A 98 -20.34 -2.21 -7.46
CA GLN A 98 -20.11 -0.92 -8.11
C GLN A 98 -21.43 -0.33 -8.62
N ARG A 99 -22.25 -1.14 -9.29
CA ARG A 99 -23.55 -0.70 -9.80
C ARG A 99 -24.47 -0.22 -8.68
N GLY A 100 -24.42 -0.87 -7.51
CA GLY A 100 -25.17 -0.44 -6.32
C GLY A 100 -24.70 0.89 -5.74
N ARG A 101 -23.52 1.38 -6.13
CA ARG A 101 -22.88 2.60 -5.65
C ARG A 101 -22.84 3.72 -6.72
N ASN A 102 -23.51 3.53 -7.85
CA ASN A 102 -23.58 4.54 -8.92
C ASN A 102 -24.09 5.90 -8.40
N GLY A 103 -23.35 6.96 -8.70
CA GLY A 103 -23.61 8.33 -8.24
C GLY A 103 -23.08 8.66 -6.84
N THR A 104 -22.37 7.74 -6.18
CA THR A 104 -21.71 7.99 -4.90
C THR A 104 -20.24 8.36 -5.08
N SER A 105 -19.57 8.73 -3.99
CA SER A 105 -18.12 8.97 -3.91
C SER A 105 -17.40 7.81 -3.21
N ASP A 106 -17.90 6.59 -3.35
CA ASP A 106 -17.27 5.41 -2.75
C ASP A 106 -15.93 5.13 -3.43
N ILE A 107 -14.84 5.33 -2.68
CA ILE A 107 -13.47 5.25 -3.21
C ILE A 107 -13.11 3.86 -3.75
N TRP A 108 -13.78 2.81 -3.30
CA TRP A 108 -13.51 1.44 -3.77
C TRP A 108 -14.20 1.15 -5.11
N SER A 109 -15.29 1.86 -5.41
CA SER A 109 -16.05 1.74 -6.65
C SER A 109 -15.74 2.83 -7.69
N ASP A 110 -15.07 3.90 -7.27
CA ASP A 110 -14.53 4.97 -8.11
C ASP A 110 -13.15 4.55 -8.63
N ILE A 111 -13.14 3.84 -9.75
CA ILE A 111 -11.98 3.14 -10.29
C ILE A 111 -11.03 4.09 -11.02
N ASN A 112 -11.57 5.19 -11.57
CA ASN A 112 -10.75 6.22 -12.20
C ASN A 112 -10.31 7.33 -11.23
N GLY A 113 -10.90 7.39 -10.03
CA GLY A 113 -10.58 8.37 -8.99
C GLY A 113 -11.09 9.77 -9.29
N ASP A 114 -12.15 9.92 -10.10
CA ASP A 114 -12.71 11.22 -10.49
C ASP A 114 -13.66 11.81 -9.44
N GLY A 115 -13.93 11.07 -8.37
CA GLY A 115 -14.76 11.44 -7.25
C GLY A 115 -16.22 11.01 -7.40
N THR A 116 -16.62 10.36 -8.50
CA THR A 116 -17.99 9.88 -8.70
C THR A 116 -18.04 8.53 -9.41
N VAL A 117 -18.57 7.53 -8.72
CA VAL A 117 -18.85 6.20 -9.30
C VAL A 117 -19.86 6.33 -10.44
N ASN A 118 -19.45 6.02 -11.66
CA ASN A 118 -20.28 6.16 -12.85
C ASN A 118 -20.02 5.09 -13.93
N LEU A 119 -20.52 5.33 -15.14
CA LEU A 119 -20.39 4.39 -16.26
C LEU A 119 -18.94 4.21 -16.71
N LEU A 120 -18.07 5.22 -16.55
CA LEU A 120 -16.66 5.13 -16.87
C LEU A 120 -15.96 4.10 -15.98
N ASP A 121 -16.28 4.05 -14.68
CA ASP A 121 -15.76 3.02 -13.77
C ASP A 121 -16.25 1.64 -14.17
N ALA A 122 -17.54 1.49 -14.48
CA ALA A 122 -18.09 0.22 -14.94
C ALA A 122 -17.42 -0.28 -16.24
N LEU A 123 -17.03 0.64 -17.14
CA LEU A 123 -16.29 0.30 -18.36
C LEU A 123 -14.85 -0.14 -18.05
N LEU A 124 -14.17 0.50 -17.09
CA LEU A 124 -12.84 0.10 -16.63
C LEU A 124 -12.88 -1.27 -15.95
N LEU A 125 -13.86 -1.48 -15.08
CA LEU A 125 -14.10 -2.76 -14.40
C LEU A 125 -14.29 -3.90 -15.39
N ARG A 126 -15.13 -3.69 -16.42
CA ARG A 126 -15.36 -4.68 -17.48
C ARG A 126 -14.06 -5.05 -18.20
N GLY A 127 -13.15 -4.08 -18.41
CA GLY A 127 -11.84 -4.33 -19.01
C GLY A 127 -10.90 -5.16 -18.14
N ARG A 128 -11.20 -5.30 -16.84
CA ARG A 128 -10.40 -6.03 -15.85
C ARG A 128 -11.05 -7.33 -15.37
N ASN A 129 -12.21 -7.71 -15.91
CA ASN A 129 -12.87 -8.94 -15.49
C ASN A 129 -11.95 -10.17 -15.65
N GLY A 130 -11.75 -10.90 -14.57
CA GLY A 130 -10.86 -12.05 -14.49
C GLY A 130 -9.42 -11.75 -14.05
N THR A 131 -9.07 -10.49 -13.74
CA THR A 131 -7.76 -10.18 -13.12
C THR A 131 -7.76 -10.56 -11.64
N THR A 132 -6.63 -11.07 -11.17
CA THR A 132 -6.45 -11.52 -9.79
C THR A 132 -5.13 -11.03 -9.21
N ILE A 133 -5.07 -10.86 -7.90
CA ILE A 133 -3.81 -10.57 -7.19
C ILE A 133 -3.27 -11.87 -6.57
N TRP A 134 -1.96 -12.10 -6.70
CA TRP A 134 -1.27 -13.30 -6.23
C TRP A 134 -0.31 -12.96 -5.10
#